data_AF-A0A645H4Z2-F1
#
_entry.id   AF-A0A645H4Z2-F1
#
_cell.length_a   1.000
_cell.length_b   1.000
_cell.length_c   1.000
_cell.angle_alpha   90.00
_cell.angle_beta   90.00
_cell.angle_gamma   90.00
#
_symmetry.space_group_name_H-M   'P 1'
#
loop_
_entity.id
_entity.type
_entity.pdbx_description
1 polymer ?
#
loop_
_entity_poly.entity_id
_entity_poly.type
_entity_poly.pdbx_seq_one_letter_code
_entity_poly.pdbx_strand_id
1 'polypeptide(L)'
;MFRKSPYLDNLPVISVDLSRLSAYHLRGVHAEGQYCTTEVAIALLDLAGDTQAAEGLSDHFTRFKTRYLAGKTQHQGNVTADSSENV
;
A
#
# COMPACT_ATOMS: atom_id res chain seq x y z
N MET A 1 -3.59 1.62 28.56
CA MET A 1 -5.02 1.73 28.18
C MET A 1 -5.10 2.00 26.69
N PHE A 2 -5.56 1.02 25.88
CA PHE A 2 -5.45 1.02 24.41
C PHE A 2 -6.50 1.91 23.70
N ARG A 3 -7.51 2.37 24.45
CA ARG A 3 -8.57 3.27 23.94
C ARG A 3 -8.60 4.55 24.76
N LYS A 4 -8.54 5.68 24.07
CA LYS A 4 -8.63 7.04 24.64
C LYS A 4 -10.06 7.60 24.59
N SER A 5 -10.99 6.93 23.88
CA SER A 5 -12.36 7.39 23.63
C SER A 5 -13.37 6.30 23.98
N PRO A 6 -14.34 6.57 24.86
CA PRO A 6 -15.43 5.65 25.19
C PRO A 6 -16.27 5.21 23.98
N TYR A 7 -16.34 6.04 22.95
CA TYR A 7 -17.09 5.73 21.73
C TYR A 7 -16.57 4.48 21.00
N LEU A 8 -15.26 4.23 21.08
CA LEU A 8 -14.64 3.10 20.39
C LEU A 8 -14.65 1.82 21.23
N ASP A 9 -15.10 1.85 22.49
CA ASP A 9 -14.95 0.75 23.44
C ASP A 9 -15.65 -0.54 23.03
N ASN A 10 -16.75 -0.44 22.28
CA ASN A 10 -17.53 -1.60 21.85
C ASN A 10 -17.12 -2.13 20.47
N LEU A 11 -16.22 -1.46 19.76
CA LEU A 11 -15.79 -1.94 18.44
C LEU A 11 -14.78 -3.09 18.59
N PRO A 12 -14.77 -4.07 17.69
CA PRO A 12 -13.72 -5.09 17.69
C PRO A 12 -12.36 -4.46 17.33
N VAL A 13 -11.29 -4.92 18.00
CA VAL A 13 -9.92 -4.61 17.59
C VAL A 13 -9.42 -5.76 16.75
N ILE A 14 -8.97 -5.47 15.54
CA ILE A 14 -8.39 -6.47 14.64
C ILE A 14 -6.89 -6.23 14.61
N SER A 15 -6.13 -7.26 14.96
CA SER A 15 -4.68 -7.31 14.73
C SER A 15 -4.43 -8.18 13.52
N VAL A 16 -3.70 -7.65 12.54
CA VAL A 16 -3.44 -8.32 11.27
C VAL A 16 -1.96 -8.63 11.19
N ASP A 17 -1.60 -9.90 11.06
CA ASP A 17 -0.24 -10.29 10.69
C ASP A 17 -0.09 -10.23 9.17
N LEU A 18 0.77 -9.32 8.73
CA LEU A 18 0.98 -8.98 7.33
C LEU A 18 2.34 -9.45 6.82
N SER A 19 3.07 -10.26 7.61
CA SER A 19 4.40 -10.80 7.27
C SER A 19 4.44 -11.48 5.89
N ARG A 20 3.34 -12.12 5.48
CA ARG A 20 3.17 -12.77 4.16
C ARG A 20 3.03 -11.79 2.99
N LEU A 21 2.53 -10.58 3.20
CA LEU A 21 2.11 -9.66 2.14
C LEU A 21 3.18 -8.63 1.75
N SER A 22 4.31 -8.58 2.47
CA SER A 22 5.35 -7.54 2.43
C SER A 22 6.17 -7.43 1.12
N ALA A 23 5.72 -7.95 -0.02
CA ALA A 23 6.41 -7.81 -1.31
C ALA A 23 6.00 -6.52 -2.06
N TYR A 24 5.83 -5.43 -1.32
CA TYR A 24 5.58 -4.11 -1.89
C TYR A 24 6.90 -3.52 -2.39
N HIS A 25 6.96 -3.06 -3.65
CA HIS A 25 8.18 -2.48 -4.25
C HIS A 25 7.92 -1.14 -4.97
N LEU A 26 6.74 -0.54 -4.80
CA LEU A 26 6.40 0.73 -5.47
C LEU A 26 7.04 1.97 -4.82
N ARG A 27 7.25 1.94 -3.50
CA ARG A 27 8.04 2.95 -2.79
C ARG A 27 9.53 2.65 -2.91
N GLY A 28 10.37 3.68 -2.93
CA GLY A 28 11.83 3.52 -2.98
C GLY A 28 12.43 2.96 -1.68
N VAL A 29 11.72 3.12 -0.55
CA VAL A 29 12.07 2.55 0.75
C VAL A 29 10.90 1.71 1.22
N HIS A 30 11.15 0.43 1.50
CA HIS A 30 10.24 -0.44 2.24
C HIS A 30 10.91 -0.82 3.55
N ALA A 31 10.17 -0.72 4.64
CA ALA A 31 10.56 -1.24 5.94
C ALA A 31 9.48 -2.22 6.39
N GLU A 32 9.87 -3.26 7.14
CA GLU A 32 8.91 -4.16 7.77
C GLU A 32 7.85 -3.37 8.54
N GLY A 33 6.57 -3.75 8.38
CA GLY A 33 5.46 -3.03 9.00
C GLY A 33 4.84 -1.92 8.15
N GLN A 34 5.44 -1.51 7.02
CA GLN A 34 4.89 -0.47 6.15
C GLN A 34 4.08 -1.03 4.98
N TYR A 35 2.88 -1.52 5.29
CA TYR A 35 1.96 -2.06 4.30
C TYR A 35 1.13 -0.96 3.64
N CYS A 36 0.82 -1.14 2.35
CA CYS A 36 -0.11 -0.26 1.66
C CYS A 36 -1.57 -0.61 2.00
N THR A 37 -2.49 0.31 1.71
CA THR A 37 -3.93 0.12 1.97
C THR A 37 -4.47 -1.17 1.34
N THR A 38 -3.98 -1.53 0.14
CA THR A 38 -4.43 -2.73 -0.57
C THR A 38 -3.97 -4.01 0.13
N GLU A 39 -2.74 -4.07 0.64
CA GLU A 39 -2.23 -5.24 1.37
C GLU A 39 -3.01 -5.47 2.66
N VAL A 40 -3.29 -4.39 3.39
CA VAL A 40 -4.14 -4.46 4.59
C VAL A 40 -5.54 -4.94 4.23
N ALA A 41 -6.14 -4.42 3.14
CA ALA A 41 -7.47 -4.84 2.70
C ALA A 41 -7.52 -6.33 2.32
N ILE A 42 -6.53 -6.84 1.59
CA ILE A 42 -6.44 -8.26 1.23
C ILE A 42 -6.44 -9.14 2.48
N ALA A 43 -5.63 -8.78 3.48
CA ALA A 43 -5.55 -9.55 4.72
C ALA A 43 -6.83 -9.50 5.55
N LEU A 44 -7.54 -8.36 5.56
CA LEU A 44 -8.82 -8.23 6.23
C LEU A 44 -9.90 -9.08 5.56
N LEU A 45 -9.91 -9.16 4.23
CA LEU A 45 -10.84 -10.01 3.48
C LEU A 45 -10.58 -11.49 3.77
N ASP A 46 -9.31 -11.91 3.78
CA ASP A 46 -8.90 -13.28 4.11
C ASP A 46 -9.30 -13.65 5.55
N LEU A 47 -9.06 -12.74 6.51
CA LEU A 47 -9.46 -12.92 7.91
C LEU A 47 -10.99 -12.99 8.08
N ALA A 48 -11.74 -12.27 7.25
CA ALA A 48 -13.20 -12.31 7.23
C ALA A 48 -13.77 -13.58 6.55
N GLY A 49 -12.91 -14.42 5.95
CA GLY A 49 -13.31 -15.62 5.21
C GLY A 49 -13.77 -15.36 3.77
N ASP A 50 -13.66 -14.13 3.29
CA ASP A 50 -13.96 -13.78 1.89
C ASP A 50 -12.71 -13.98 1.01
N THR A 51 -12.34 -15.25 0.84
CA THR A 51 -11.13 -15.64 0.12
C THR A 51 -11.19 -15.27 -1.36
N GLN A 52 -12.37 -15.32 -1.97
CA GLN A 52 -12.55 -14.97 -3.38
C GLN A 52 -12.25 -13.48 -3.62
N ALA A 53 -12.75 -12.59 -2.76
CA ALA A 53 -12.44 -11.16 -2.87
C ALA A 53 -10.96 -10.89 -2.57
N ALA A 54 -10.38 -11.56 -1.57
CA ALA A 54 -8.97 -11.44 -1.23
C ALA A 54 -8.06 -11.83 -2.41
N GLU A 55 -8.33 -12.97 -3.05
CA GLU A 55 -7.61 -13.45 -4.23
C GLU A 55 -7.76 -12.50 -5.42
N GLY A 56 -9.00 -12.11 -5.75
CA GLY A 56 -9.24 -11.20 -6.87
C GLY A 56 -8.55 -9.84 -6.70
N LEU A 57 -8.55 -9.29 -5.49
CA LEU A 57 -7.85 -8.04 -5.18
C LEU A 57 -6.32 -8.21 -5.25
N SER A 58 -5.79 -9.33 -4.74
CA SER A 58 -4.37 -9.68 -4.80
C SER A 58 -3.87 -9.80 -6.25
N ASP A 59 -4.62 -10.49 -7.10
CA ASP A 59 -4.28 -10.68 -8.51
C ASP A 59 -4.31 -9.36 -9.28
N HIS A 60 -5.37 -8.57 -9.07
CA HIS A 60 -5.48 -7.25 -9.67
C HIS A 60 -4.32 -6.35 -9.26
N PHE A 61 -4.00 -6.32 -7.97
CA PHE A 61 -2.91 -5.52 -7.43
C PHE A 61 -1.55 -5.94 -7.99
N THR A 62 -1.30 -7.24 -8.09
CA THR A 62 -0.07 -7.78 -8.70
C THR A 62 0.05 -7.36 -10.16
N ARG A 63 -1.02 -7.49 -10.94
CA ARG A 63 -1.03 -7.08 -12.36
C ARG A 63 -0.84 -5.57 -12.53
N PHE A 64 -1.50 -4.77 -11.71
CA PHE A 64 -1.34 -3.32 -11.69
C PHE A 64 0.11 -2.93 -11.40
N LYS A 65 0.69 -3.50 -10.33
CA LYS A 65 2.07 -3.25 -9.91
C LYS A 65 3.07 -3.55 -11.03
N THR A 66 2.96 -4.73 -11.65
CA THR A 66 3.84 -5.14 -12.75
C THR A 66 3.76 -4.18 -13.93
N ARG A 67 2.56 -3.79 -14.34
CA ARG A 67 2.36 -2.86 -15.45
C ARG A 67 2.84 -1.45 -15.14
N TYR A 68 2.56 -0.97 -13.93
CA TYR A 68 3.00 0.35 -13.48
C TYR A 68 4.53 0.43 -13.46
N LEU A 69 5.21 -0.58 -12.91
CA LEU A 69 6.67 -0.62 -12.88
C LEU A 69 7.28 -0.74 -14.28
N ALA A 70 6.68 -1.53 -15.18
CA ALA A 70 7.11 -1.61 -16.57
C ALA A 70 6.96 -0.27 -17.32
N GLY A 71 5.89 0.50 -17.01
CA GLY A 71 5.66 1.83 -17.58
C GLY A 71 6.49 2.94 -16.94
N LYS A 72 6.99 2.73 -15.71
CA LYS A 72 7.85 3.68 -14.99
C LYS A 72 9.27 3.63 -15.57
N THR A 73 9.42 4.21 -16.76
CA THR A 73 10.72 4.57 -17.33
C THR A 73 11.39 5.62 -16.43
N GLN A 74 12.68 5.45 -16.15
CA GLN A 74 13.55 6.50 -15.61
C GLN A 74 13.67 7.63 -16.64
N HIS A 75 12.62 8.43 -16.84
CA HIS A 75 12.84 9.75 -17.41
C HIS A 75 13.60 10.52 -16.34
N GLN A 76 14.93 10.58 -16.49
CA GLN A 76 15.69 11.69 -15.93
C GLN A 76 15.04 12.93 -16.54
N GLY A 77 14.14 13.55 -15.80
CA GLY A 77 13.66 14.87 -16.13
C GLY A 77 14.87 15.78 -16.04
N ASN A 78 15.57 15.99 -17.16
CA ASN A 78 16.36 17.19 -17.30
C ASN A 78 15.35 18.33 -17.25
N VAL A 79 15.18 18.87 -16.04
CA VAL A 79 14.42 20.10 -15.82
C VAL A 79 15.25 21.20 -16.46
N THR A 80 15.02 21.44 -17.75
CA THR A 80 15.58 22.57 -18.49
C THR A 80 14.75 23.83 -18.23
N ALA A 81 14.46 24.13 -16.96
CA ALA A 81 14.01 25.45 -16.60
C ALA A 81 15.27 26.28 -16.37
N ASP A 82 15.74 26.98 -17.42
CA ASP A 82 16.72 28.05 -17.25
C ASP A 82 16.12 29.06 -16.28
N SER A 83 16.85 29.31 -15.19
CA SER A 83 16.46 30.28 -14.18
C SER A 83 16.63 31.67 -14.78
N SER A 84 15.57 32.24 -15.35
CA SER A 84 15.59 33.65 -15.73
C SER A 84 15.63 34.50 -14.45
N GLU A 85 16.80 35.03 -14.14
CA GLU A 85 17.03 36.05 -13.12
C GLU A 85 16.04 37.21 -13.30
N ASN A 86 15.44 37.66 -12.20
CA ASN A 86 14.64 38.88 -12.14
C ASN A 86 15.54 40.10 -12.43
N VAL A 87 15.12 40.94 -13.38
CA VAL A 87 15.55 42.35 -13.52
C VAL A 87 14.35 43.24 -13.23
#